data_AF-N9QSL4-F1
#
_entry.id   AF-N9QSL4-F1
#
_cell.length_a   1.000
_cell.length_b   1.000
_cell.length_c   1.000
_cell.angle_alpha   90.00
_cell.angle_beta   90.00
_cell.angle_gamma   90.00
#
_symmetry.space_group_name_H-M   'P 1'
#
loop_
_entity.id
_entity.type
_entity.pdbx_description
1 polymer ?
#
loop_
_entity_poly.entity_id
_entity_poly.type
_entity_poly.pdbx_seq_one_letter_code
_entity_poly.pdbx_strand_id
1 'polypeptide(L)'
;MQPNYFQQLTQDLKQQGTGTPQLILDVKTYQYNLDYVQSKLPTQLKPRLVVKSLANMQLLKLASEKLNTQRFMLFHLPHLAEIIQAFEQADILLGKSMPIRAVELFYQSNGQHDIYIQWLIDDLGRLQQYLQLAQQLDISLNVNIEIDVGLHRGGVQNSQQFVALLKLIQQHSKHLKLSGLMGYDAHVAKLPKITLYTTNFTEPLSYQGSAFLKLPKFP
;
A
#
# COMPACT_ATOMS: atom_id res chain seq x y z
N MET A 1 -30.00 -3.57 -0.72
CA MET A 1 -30.19 -2.10 -0.80
C MET A 1 -31.67 -1.81 -0.90
N GLN A 2 -32.15 -0.75 -0.26
CA GLN A 2 -33.59 -0.41 -0.16
C GLN A 2 -34.12 0.09 -1.53
N PRO A 3 -35.22 -0.46 -2.09
CA PRO A 3 -35.80 -0.01 -3.36
C PRO A 3 -36.11 1.49 -3.42
N ASN A 4 -36.52 2.07 -2.28
CA ASN A 4 -36.85 3.48 -2.15
C ASN A 4 -35.64 4.41 -2.45
N TYR A 5 -34.42 3.97 -2.13
CA TYR A 5 -33.21 4.76 -2.38
C TYR A 5 -33.02 5.03 -3.88
N PHE A 6 -33.10 3.99 -4.71
CA PHE A 6 -32.90 4.11 -6.15
C PHE A 6 -34.08 4.80 -6.85
N GLN A 7 -35.29 4.66 -6.31
CA GLN A 7 -36.44 5.41 -6.79
C GLN A 7 -36.26 6.91 -6.57
N GLN A 8 -35.85 7.32 -5.35
CA GLN A 8 -35.57 8.73 -5.07
C GLN A 8 -34.44 9.25 -5.95
N LEU A 9 -33.32 8.52 -6.05
CA LEU A 9 -32.20 8.91 -6.89
C LEU A 9 -32.61 9.08 -8.37
N THR A 10 -33.47 8.20 -8.87
CA THR A 10 -34.02 8.31 -10.24
C THR A 10 -34.88 9.56 -10.40
N GLN A 11 -35.71 9.89 -9.40
CA GLN A 11 -36.52 11.11 -9.42
C GLN A 11 -35.64 12.36 -9.40
N ASP A 12 -34.65 12.40 -8.51
CA ASP A 12 -33.71 13.51 -8.39
C ASP A 12 -32.94 13.73 -9.69
N LEU A 13 -32.43 12.66 -10.32
CA LEU A 13 -31.72 12.75 -11.60
C LEU A 13 -32.62 13.19 -12.76
N LYS A 14 -33.92 12.84 -12.75
CA LYS A 14 -34.87 13.34 -13.75
C LYS A 14 -35.14 14.83 -13.60
N GLN A 15 -35.14 15.34 -12.37
CA GLN A 15 -35.45 16.75 -12.08
C GLN A 15 -34.23 17.66 -12.18
N GLN A 16 -33.06 17.18 -11.74
CA GLN A 16 -31.86 17.98 -11.52
C GLN A 16 -30.64 17.47 -12.30
N GLY A 17 -30.72 16.27 -12.89
CA GLY A 17 -29.61 15.69 -13.63
C GLY A 17 -29.35 16.38 -14.96
N THR A 18 -28.18 16.13 -15.52
CA THR A 18 -27.72 16.73 -16.78
C THR A 18 -28.21 15.99 -18.04
N GLY A 19 -28.92 14.86 -17.87
CA GLY A 19 -29.29 13.97 -18.97
C GLY A 19 -28.13 13.19 -19.59
N THR A 20 -26.93 13.26 -19.01
CA THR A 20 -25.72 12.54 -19.45
C THR A 20 -25.28 11.50 -18.41
N PRO A 21 -24.39 10.55 -18.76
CA PRO A 21 -23.82 9.61 -17.79
C PRO A 21 -23.13 10.35 -16.64
N GLN A 22 -23.46 9.98 -15.40
CA GLN A 22 -22.93 10.59 -14.18
C GLN A 22 -22.47 9.52 -13.20
N LEU A 23 -21.36 9.78 -12.50
CA LEU A 23 -20.91 8.99 -11.35
C LEU A 23 -21.44 9.63 -10.07
N ILE A 24 -22.22 8.88 -9.29
CA ILE A 24 -22.80 9.35 -8.04
C ILE A 24 -22.18 8.58 -6.89
N LEU A 25 -21.70 9.32 -5.89
CA LEU A 25 -21.09 8.77 -4.70
C LEU A 25 -21.99 9.02 -3.49
N ASP A 26 -22.46 7.94 -2.86
CA ASP A 26 -23.13 8.02 -1.57
C ASP A 26 -22.09 8.16 -0.45
N VAL A 27 -21.77 9.41 -0.11
CA VAL A 27 -20.78 9.75 0.92
C VAL A 27 -21.24 9.30 2.32
N LYS A 28 -22.54 9.21 2.58
CA LYS A 28 -23.05 8.71 3.88
C LYS A 28 -22.78 7.22 4.01
N THR A 29 -23.10 6.45 2.97
CA THR A 29 -22.80 5.02 2.93
C THR A 29 -21.29 4.76 2.98
N TYR A 30 -20.49 5.59 2.31
CA TYR A 30 -19.03 5.48 2.38
C TYR A 30 -18.49 5.67 3.82
N GLN A 31 -18.93 6.71 4.53
CA GLN A 31 -18.57 6.93 5.93
C GLN A 31 -19.00 5.77 6.83
N TYR A 32 -20.24 5.29 6.68
CA TYR A 32 -20.73 4.14 7.42
C TYR A 32 -19.85 2.89 7.20
N ASN A 33 -19.41 2.64 5.96
CA ASN A 33 -18.52 1.53 5.66
C ASN A 33 -17.14 1.69 6.32
N LEU A 34 -16.60 2.91 6.37
CA LEU A 34 -15.34 3.19 7.08
C LEU A 34 -15.49 2.97 8.58
N ASP A 35 -16.58 3.44 9.18
CA ASP A 35 -16.88 3.23 10.60
C ASP A 35 -17.01 1.72 10.91
N TYR A 36 -17.69 0.97 10.02
CA TYR A 36 -17.78 -0.48 10.14
C TYR A 36 -16.40 -1.15 10.07
N VAL A 37 -15.56 -0.79 9.09
CA VAL A 37 -14.20 -1.32 8.98
C VAL A 37 -13.38 -1.00 10.24
N GLN A 38 -13.44 0.25 10.72
CA GLN A 38 -12.74 0.66 11.94
C GLN A 38 -13.16 -0.21 13.14
N SER A 39 -14.45 -0.53 13.27
CA SER A 39 -14.97 -1.37 14.34
C SER A 39 -14.50 -2.84 14.28
N LYS A 40 -14.06 -3.30 13.09
CA LYS A 40 -13.63 -4.70 12.86
C LYS A 40 -12.11 -4.85 12.80
N LEU A 41 -11.36 -3.76 12.67
CA LEU A 41 -9.90 -3.80 12.62
C LEU A 41 -9.33 -4.15 14.01
N PRO A 42 -8.50 -5.19 14.12
CA PRO A 42 -7.77 -5.46 15.36
C PRO A 42 -6.88 -4.27 15.73
N THR A 43 -6.84 -3.93 17.01
CA THR A 43 -6.15 -2.72 17.51
C THR A 43 -4.63 -2.74 17.28
N GLN A 44 -4.03 -3.91 17.08
CA GLN A 44 -2.60 -4.04 16.79
C GLN A 44 -2.27 -3.76 15.32
N LEU A 45 -3.27 -3.84 14.44
CA LEU A 45 -3.07 -3.63 13.00
C LEU A 45 -3.24 -2.17 12.65
N LYS A 46 -2.36 -1.69 11.77
CA LYS A 46 -2.38 -0.33 11.24
C LYS A 46 -2.85 -0.40 9.78
N PRO A 47 -4.08 0.06 9.46
CA PRO A 47 -4.60 -0.05 8.10
C PRO A 47 -3.77 0.82 7.14
N ARG A 48 -3.56 0.32 5.92
CA ARG A 48 -2.92 1.05 4.83
C ARG A 48 -3.93 1.26 3.70
N LEU A 49 -4.17 2.51 3.32
CA LEU A 49 -5.11 2.89 2.26
C LEU A 49 -4.50 2.61 0.89
N VAL A 50 -5.16 1.75 0.11
CA VAL A 50 -4.72 1.38 -1.24
C VAL A 50 -5.29 2.35 -2.26
N VAL A 51 -4.43 3.18 -2.85
CA VAL A 51 -4.88 4.34 -3.65
C VAL A 51 -5.33 3.97 -5.07
N LYS A 52 -4.88 2.84 -5.64
CA LYS A 52 -5.21 2.46 -7.03
C LYS A 52 -6.71 2.35 -7.34
N SER A 53 -7.53 2.07 -6.33
CA SER A 53 -9.00 1.97 -6.46
C SER A 53 -9.73 3.23 -6.02
N LEU A 54 -9.04 4.16 -5.35
CA LEU A 54 -9.61 5.36 -4.74
C LEU A 54 -8.69 6.55 -5.02
N ALA A 55 -8.51 6.88 -6.30
CA ALA A 55 -7.71 8.03 -6.74
C ALA A 55 -8.52 9.34 -6.63
N ASN A 56 -9.11 9.59 -5.45
CA ASN A 56 -9.81 10.82 -5.14
C ASN A 56 -9.32 11.37 -3.80
N MET A 57 -8.69 12.54 -3.81
CA MET A 57 -8.01 13.07 -2.63
C MET A 57 -8.96 13.40 -1.48
N GLN A 58 -10.18 13.86 -1.76
CA GLN A 58 -11.17 14.16 -0.72
C GLN A 58 -11.63 12.88 0.00
N LEU A 59 -11.90 11.81 -0.76
CA LEU A 59 -12.26 10.51 -0.18
C LEU A 59 -11.08 9.86 0.56
N LEU A 60 -9.85 10.03 0.07
CA LEU A 60 -8.65 9.55 0.77
C LEU A 60 -8.45 10.26 2.11
N LYS A 61 -8.63 11.59 2.17
CA LYS A 61 -8.59 12.35 3.43
C LYS A 61 -9.65 11.86 4.41
N LEU A 62 -10.89 11.70 3.93
CA LEU A 62 -11.98 11.16 4.75
C LEU A 62 -11.68 9.75 5.29
N ALA A 63 -11.14 8.85 4.48
CA ALA A 63 -10.74 7.52 4.94
C ALA A 63 -9.56 7.55 5.91
N SER A 64 -8.57 8.42 5.65
CA SER A 64 -7.40 8.63 6.50
C SER A 64 -7.82 9.05 7.90
N GLU A 65 -8.73 10.01 7.99
CA GLU A 65 -9.30 10.50 9.24
C GLU A 65 -10.11 9.42 9.95
N LYS A 66 -11.07 8.79 9.26
CA LYS A 66 -11.96 7.77 9.85
C LYS A 66 -11.23 6.52 10.33
N LEU A 67 -10.17 6.12 9.64
CA LEU A 67 -9.37 4.95 9.98
C LEU A 67 -8.11 5.29 10.81
N ASN A 68 -7.96 6.56 11.21
CA ASN A 68 -6.82 7.08 11.97
C ASN A 68 -5.47 6.58 11.42
N THR A 69 -5.25 6.79 10.12
CA THR A 69 -4.03 6.33 9.44
C THR A 69 -3.55 7.32 8.40
N GLN A 70 -2.23 7.50 8.33
CA GLN A 70 -1.55 8.18 7.22
C GLN A 70 -0.68 7.20 6.42
N ARG A 71 -1.09 5.92 6.40
CA ARG A 71 -0.39 4.87 5.64
C ARG A 71 -1.06 4.69 4.30
N PHE A 72 -0.28 4.81 3.23
CA PHE A 72 -0.76 4.69 1.86
C PHE A 72 -0.01 3.59 1.12
N MET A 73 -0.71 2.88 0.23
CA MET A 73 -0.11 1.98 -0.73
C MET A 73 -0.33 2.49 -2.14
N LEU A 74 0.75 2.76 -2.86
CA LEU A 74 0.72 3.32 -4.20
C LEU A 74 1.23 2.32 -5.24
N PHE A 75 0.71 2.43 -6.46
CA PHE A 75 1.08 1.57 -7.60
C PHE A 75 1.56 2.39 -8.80
N HIS A 76 1.61 3.73 -8.66
CA HIS A 76 1.92 4.67 -9.72
C HIS A 76 2.73 5.83 -9.13
N LEU A 77 3.90 6.13 -9.70
CA LEU A 77 4.82 7.13 -9.16
C LEU A 77 4.27 8.55 -9.16
N PRO A 78 3.61 9.05 -10.22
CA PRO A 78 2.95 10.35 -10.18
C PRO A 78 1.99 10.61 -9.00
N HIS A 79 1.29 9.59 -8.48
CA HIS A 79 0.43 9.78 -7.31
C HIS A 79 1.23 10.02 -6.01
N LEU A 80 2.53 9.72 -6.00
CA LEU A 80 3.41 9.92 -4.86
C LEU A 80 3.49 11.41 -4.50
N ALA A 81 3.66 12.27 -5.51
CA ALA A 81 3.70 13.73 -5.32
C ALA A 81 2.38 14.26 -4.76
N GLU A 82 1.23 13.78 -5.26
CA GLU A 82 -0.09 14.17 -4.76
C GLU A 82 -0.28 13.80 -3.29
N ILE A 83 0.17 12.62 -2.87
CA ILE A 83 0.09 12.17 -1.48
C ILE A 83 1.05 12.95 -0.59
N ILE A 84 2.29 13.17 -1.03
CA ILE A 84 3.29 13.97 -0.31
C ILE A 84 2.76 15.38 -0.03
N GLN A 85 2.12 16.00 -1.02
CA GLN A 85 1.53 17.34 -0.87
C GLN A 85 0.29 17.35 0.04
N ALA A 86 -0.49 16.27 0.05
CA ALA A 86 -1.74 16.21 0.81
C ALA A 86 -1.58 15.75 2.26
N PHE A 87 -0.49 15.03 2.59
CA PHE A 87 -0.28 14.37 3.87
C PHE A 87 1.17 14.54 4.35
N GLU A 88 1.37 15.46 5.30
CA GLU A 88 2.70 15.83 5.83
C GLU A 88 3.45 14.67 6.51
N GLN A 89 2.72 13.67 7.00
CA GLN A 89 3.29 12.51 7.71
C GLN A 89 2.97 11.19 7.01
N ALA A 90 2.88 11.23 5.67
CA ALA A 90 2.58 10.03 4.90
C ALA A 90 3.65 8.94 5.11
N ASP A 91 3.20 7.73 5.42
CA ASP A 91 3.99 6.50 5.33
C ASP A 91 3.54 5.79 4.06
N ILE A 92 4.40 5.75 3.05
CA ILE A 92 4.04 5.32 1.70
C ILE A 92 4.78 4.03 1.36
N LEU A 93 4.03 2.97 1.07
CA LEU A 93 4.58 1.71 0.57
C LEU A 93 4.21 1.56 -0.91
N LEU A 94 5.21 1.33 -1.77
CA LEU A 94 4.93 0.98 -3.15
C LEU A 94 4.44 -0.48 -3.18
N GLY A 95 3.30 -0.73 -3.81
CA GLY A 95 2.73 -2.07 -3.97
C GLY A 95 3.22 -2.80 -5.22
N LYS A 96 4.23 -2.24 -5.91
CA LYS A 96 4.95 -2.88 -7.02
C LYS A 96 6.38 -2.34 -7.08
N SER A 97 7.30 -3.16 -7.54
CA SER A 97 8.70 -2.78 -7.74
C SER A 97 8.82 -1.74 -8.87
N MET A 98 9.35 -0.54 -8.55
CA MET A 98 9.45 0.55 -9.53
C MET A 98 10.73 0.45 -10.35
N PRO A 99 10.68 0.60 -11.69
CA PRO A 99 11.88 0.67 -12.53
C PRO A 99 12.81 1.77 -12.06
N ILE A 100 14.12 1.48 -11.97
CA ILE A 100 15.08 2.40 -11.34
C ILE A 100 15.10 3.79 -12.01
N ARG A 101 14.97 3.85 -13.34
CA ARG A 101 14.92 5.13 -14.07
C ARG A 101 13.78 6.03 -13.62
N ALA A 102 12.64 5.44 -13.25
CA ALA A 102 11.49 6.22 -12.79
C ALA A 102 11.70 6.75 -11.36
N VAL A 103 12.41 6.00 -10.51
CA VAL A 103 12.79 6.43 -9.16
C VAL A 103 13.84 7.53 -9.21
N GLU A 104 14.82 7.42 -10.11
CA GLU A 104 15.81 8.47 -10.35
C GLU A 104 15.14 9.78 -10.77
N LEU A 105 14.24 9.74 -11.75
CA LEU A 105 13.47 10.92 -12.18
C LEU A 105 12.62 11.51 -11.05
N PHE A 106 12.07 10.65 -10.19
CA PHE A 106 11.32 11.10 -9.02
C PHE A 106 12.19 11.94 -8.08
N TYR A 107 13.36 11.45 -7.69
CA TYR A 107 14.28 12.18 -6.81
C TYR A 107 14.87 13.43 -7.47
N GLN A 108 15.12 13.41 -8.79
CA GLN A 108 15.54 14.60 -9.53
C GLN A 108 14.46 15.70 -9.52
N SER A 109 13.18 15.33 -9.62
CA SER A 109 12.09 16.29 -9.77
C SER A 109 11.53 16.80 -8.44
N ASN A 110 11.59 15.99 -7.38
CA ASN A 110 10.98 16.30 -6.08
C ASN A 110 12.02 16.59 -4.98
N GLY A 111 13.31 16.38 -5.28
CA GLY A 111 14.37 16.48 -4.28
C GLY A 111 14.25 15.42 -3.18
N GLN A 112 15.01 15.62 -2.12
CA GLN A 112 14.82 14.86 -0.88
C GLN A 112 13.68 15.50 -0.09
N HIS A 113 12.88 14.65 0.56
CA HIS A 113 11.78 15.07 1.42
C HIS A 113 11.77 14.21 2.66
N ASP A 114 11.20 14.73 3.75
CA ASP A 114 11.11 14.01 5.03
C ASP A 114 9.99 12.95 5.05
N ILE A 115 9.28 12.77 3.93
CA ILE A 115 8.22 11.75 3.79
C ILE A 115 8.81 10.34 3.78
N TYR A 116 8.19 9.45 4.56
CA TYR A 116 8.62 8.07 4.72
C TYR A 116 8.15 7.20 3.55
N ILE A 117 9.00 7.03 2.54
CA ILE A 117 8.76 6.15 1.40
C ILE A 117 9.46 4.81 1.60
N GLN A 118 8.72 3.73 1.43
CA GLN A 118 9.17 2.35 1.41
C GLN A 118 9.09 1.79 -0.01
N TRP A 119 10.25 1.54 -0.61
CA TRP A 119 10.38 1.02 -1.96
C TRP A 119 10.29 -0.50 -1.97
N LEU A 120 9.41 -1.06 -2.80
CA LEU A 120 9.28 -2.50 -2.92
C LEU A 120 10.42 -3.09 -3.73
N ILE A 121 11.05 -4.12 -3.17
CA ILE A 121 12.14 -4.87 -3.77
C ILE A 121 11.72 -6.33 -3.90
N ASP A 122 11.69 -6.82 -5.13
CA ASP A 122 11.27 -8.15 -5.52
C ASP A 122 12.43 -9.10 -5.78
N ASP A 123 13.62 -8.57 -6.10
CA ASP A 123 14.81 -9.36 -6.40
C ASP A 123 16.13 -8.64 -6.06
N LEU A 124 17.25 -9.39 -6.12
CA LEU A 124 18.59 -8.90 -5.79
C LEU A 124 19.12 -7.86 -6.79
N GLY A 125 18.85 -8.06 -8.08
CA GLY A 125 19.26 -7.11 -9.12
C GLY A 125 18.55 -5.76 -8.95
N ARG A 126 17.26 -5.77 -8.60
CA ARG A 126 16.54 -4.54 -8.24
C ARG A 126 17.16 -3.83 -7.04
N LEU A 127 17.50 -4.57 -5.98
CA LEU A 127 18.13 -3.97 -4.80
C LEU A 127 19.48 -3.32 -5.15
N GLN A 128 20.28 -3.96 -5.99
CA GLN A 128 21.56 -3.40 -6.46
C GLN A 128 21.38 -2.10 -7.25
N GLN A 129 20.35 -2.01 -8.09
CA GLN A 129 20.02 -0.76 -8.79
C GLN A 129 19.67 0.36 -7.81
N TYR A 130 18.88 0.05 -6.78
CA TYR A 130 18.51 1.03 -5.74
C TYR A 130 19.72 1.44 -4.91
N LEU A 131 20.61 0.51 -4.57
CA LEU A 131 21.87 0.80 -3.88
C LEU A 131 22.74 1.78 -4.69
N GLN A 132 22.91 1.54 -5.98
CA GLN A 132 23.70 2.41 -6.85
C GLN A 132 23.13 3.82 -6.88
N LEU A 133 21.81 3.96 -7.06
CA LEU A 133 21.14 5.25 -7.03
C LEU A 133 21.31 5.94 -5.66
N ALA A 134 21.15 5.20 -4.57
CA ALA A 134 21.28 5.71 -3.21
C ALA A 134 22.71 6.22 -2.93
N GLN A 135 23.73 5.51 -3.43
CA GLN A 135 25.13 5.94 -3.35
C GLN A 135 25.41 7.18 -4.19
N GLN A 136 24.87 7.25 -5.42
CA GLN A 136 25.04 8.40 -6.31
C GLN A 136 24.43 9.67 -5.74
N LEU A 137 23.28 9.56 -5.07
CA LEU A 137 22.58 10.69 -4.47
C LEU A 137 22.96 10.95 -3.00
N ASP A 138 23.81 10.09 -2.42
CA ASP A 138 24.15 10.04 -0.99
C ASP A 138 22.92 10.07 -0.06
N ILE A 139 21.93 9.22 -0.37
CA ILE A 139 20.68 9.08 0.39
C ILE A 139 20.54 7.70 1.04
N SER A 140 19.69 7.65 2.06
CA SER A 140 19.24 6.40 2.68
C SER A 140 17.83 6.04 2.19
N LEU A 141 17.70 4.95 1.45
CA LEU A 141 16.42 4.43 0.98
C LEU A 141 15.85 3.39 1.94
N ASN A 142 14.57 3.52 2.28
CA ASN A 142 13.84 2.46 2.98
C ASN A 142 13.33 1.45 1.94
N VAL A 143 13.64 0.18 2.16
CA VAL A 143 13.27 -0.93 1.26
C VAL A 143 12.39 -1.94 1.98
N ASN A 144 11.32 -2.35 1.31
CA ASN A 144 10.42 -3.39 1.75
C ASN A 144 10.59 -4.60 0.82
N ILE A 145 10.88 -5.78 1.37
CA ILE A 145 11.14 -6.97 0.56
C ILE A 145 9.82 -7.68 0.27
N GLU A 146 9.51 -7.88 -1.01
CA GLU A 146 8.41 -8.72 -1.43
C GLU A 146 8.76 -10.20 -1.22
N ILE A 147 7.89 -10.94 -0.54
CA ILE A 147 8.04 -12.37 -0.31
C ILE A 147 6.94 -13.14 -1.06
N ASP A 148 7.33 -14.23 -1.72
CA ASP A 148 6.36 -15.14 -2.31
C ASP A 148 5.71 -15.98 -1.20
N VAL A 149 4.40 -15.82 -1.02
CA VAL A 149 3.60 -16.57 -0.03
C VAL A 149 2.84 -17.74 -0.66
N GLY A 150 3.28 -18.21 -1.83
CA GLY A 150 2.74 -19.40 -2.51
C GLY A 150 1.81 -19.10 -3.70
N LEU A 151 1.73 -17.85 -4.13
CA LEU A 151 0.95 -17.46 -5.32
C LEU A 151 1.81 -17.22 -6.56
N HIS A 152 3.14 -17.22 -6.42
CA HIS A 152 4.08 -17.03 -7.53
C HIS A 152 3.80 -15.77 -8.35
N ARG A 153 3.35 -14.70 -7.67
CA ARG A 153 2.99 -13.41 -8.30
C ARG A 153 4.10 -12.36 -8.24
N GLY A 154 5.28 -12.76 -7.79
CA GLY A 154 6.42 -11.88 -7.53
C GLY A 154 7.04 -12.20 -6.18
N GLY A 155 8.10 -11.46 -5.86
CA GLY A 155 8.83 -11.61 -4.62
C GLY A 155 9.82 -12.76 -4.57
N VAL A 156 10.54 -12.76 -3.47
CA VAL A 156 11.60 -13.69 -3.17
C VAL A 156 11.03 -15.09 -2.96
N GLN A 157 11.56 -16.06 -3.71
CA GLN A 157 10.98 -17.41 -3.79
C GLN A 157 11.61 -18.42 -2.82
N ASN A 158 12.79 -18.11 -2.28
CA ASN A 158 13.51 -19.03 -1.41
C ASN A 158 14.40 -18.29 -0.39
N SER A 159 14.77 -19.02 0.67
CA SER A 159 15.57 -18.48 1.77
C SER A 159 16.95 -17.97 1.32
N GLN A 160 17.55 -18.56 0.29
CA GLN A 160 18.87 -18.14 -0.20
C GLN A 160 18.82 -16.72 -0.79
N GLN A 161 17.83 -16.47 -1.66
CA GLN A 161 17.58 -15.13 -2.21
C GLN A 161 17.26 -14.12 -1.11
N PHE A 162 16.44 -14.52 -0.13
CA PHE A 162 16.07 -13.65 0.99
C PHE A 162 17.28 -13.24 1.83
N VAL A 163 18.11 -14.22 2.22
CA VAL A 163 19.36 -13.98 2.95
C VAL A 163 20.32 -13.11 2.14
N ALA A 164 20.40 -13.29 0.82
CA ALA A 164 21.25 -12.45 -0.02
C ALA A 164 20.83 -10.97 0.01
N LEU A 165 19.52 -10.68 -0.06
CA LEU A 165 19.00 -9.32 0.09
C LEU A 165 19.33 -8.72 1.46
N LEU A 166 19.06 -9.47 2.54
CA LEU A 166 19.34 -9.00 3.90
C LEU A 166 20.82 -8.70 4.11
N LYS A 167 21.72 -9.55 3.60
CA LYS A 167 23.17 -9.32 3.66
C LYS A 167 23.55 -8.04 2.92
N LEU A 168 23.00 -7.82 1.71
CA LEU A 168 23.30 -6.61 0.94
C LEU A 168 22.82 -5.34 1.66
N ILE A 169 21.62 -5.37 2.25
CA ILE A 169 21.09 -4.25 3.05
C ILE A 169 22.00 -3.98 4.26
N GLN A 170 22.40 -5.03 4.99
CA GLN A 170 23.25 -4.90 6.18
C GLN A 170 24.63 -4.34 5.84
N GLN A 171 25.24 -4.80 4.75
CA GLN A 171 26.56 -4.34 4.28
C GLN A 171 26.54 -2.88 3.84
N HIS A 172 25.38 -2.35 3.44
CA HIS A 172 25.23 -0.99 2.94
C HIS A 172 24.21 -0.18 3.77
N SER A 173 24.24 -0.34 5.09
CA SER A 173 23.29 0.29 6.04
C SER A 173 23.27 1.82 6.02
N LYS A 174 24.31 2.46 5.48
CA LYS A 174 24.31 3.90 5.19
C LYS A 174 23.26 4.30 4.15
N HIS A 175 23.06 3.45 3.13
CA HIS A 175 22.26 3.79 1.94
C HIS A 175 20.96 2.98 1.84
N LEU A 176 20.87 1.85 2.54
CA LEU A 176 19.70 0.97 2.53
C LEU A 176 19.24 0.66 3.95
N LYS A 177 17.93 0.76 4.20
CA LYS A 177 17.28 0.39 5.45
C LYS A 177 16.13 -0.57 5.18
N LEU A 178 16.15 -1.74 5.80
CA LEU A 178 15.00 -2.64 5.76
C LEU A 178 13.84 -2.00 6.53
N SER A 179 12.71 -1.79 5.87
CA SER A 179 11.51 -1.20 6.47
C SER A 179 10.36 -2.18 6.68
N GLY A 180 10.45 -3.37 6.09
CA GLY A 180 9.47 -4.44 6.31
C GLY A 180 9.49 -5.49 5.21
N LEU A 181 8.49 -6.37 5.28
CA LEU A 181 8.19 -7.39 4.30
C LEU A 181 6.79 -7.15 3.72
N MET A 182 6.57 -7.56 2.47
CA MET A 182 5.27 -7.52 1.82
C MET A 182 4.98 -8.88 1.18
N GLY A 183 3.92 -9.54 1.63
CA GLY A 183 3.36 -10.71 0.95
C GLY A 183 1.98 -10.38 0.42
N TYR A 184 1.68 -10.76 -0.83
CA TYR A 184 0.33 -10.65 -1.37
C TYR A 184 -0.41 -11.98 -1.19
N ASP A 185 -1.36 -11.99 -0.26
CA ASP A 185 -2.18 -13.17 -0.01
C ASP A 185 -3.64 -12.94 -0.41
N ALA A 186 -3.95 -13.21 -1.68
CA ALA A 186 -5.33 -13.19 -2.16
C ALA A 186 -6.16 -14.42 -1.73
N HIS A 187 -5.52 -15.45 -1.15
CA HIS A 187 -6.14 -16.75 -0.95
C HIS A 187 -6.28 -17.15 0.52
N VAL A 188 -5.70 -16.41 1.48
CA VAL A 188 -5.87 -16.67 2.93
C VAL A 188 -7.33 -16.63 3.37
N ALA A 189 -8.17 -15.81 2.74
CA ALA A 189 -9.62 -15.82 3.00
C ALA A 189 -10.32 -17.14 2.58
N LYS A 190 -9.65 -17.97 1.77
CA LYS A 190 -10.14 -19.28 1.30
C LYS A 190 -9.41 -20.46 1.94
N LEU A 191 -8.38 -20.23 2.77
CA LEU A 191 -7.75 -21.31 3.50
C LEU A 191 -8.73 -21.82 4.57
N PRO A 192 -8.97 -23.14 4.66
CA PRO A 192 -9.63 -23.69 5.83
C PRO A 192 -8.84 -23.27 7.07
N LYS A 193 -9.50 -23.06 8.22
CA LYS A 193 -8.85 -22.72 9.50
C LYS A 193 -7.89 -23.84 9.90
N ILE A 194 -6.71 -23.88 9.30
CA ILE A 194 -5.63 -24.81 9.63
C ILE A 194 -4.76 -24.08 10.64
N THR A 195 -4.69 -24.65 11.83
CA THR A 195 -3.71 -24.30 12.85
C THR A 195 -2.31 -24.47 12.26
N LEU A 196 -1.65 -23.37 11.90
CA LEU A 196 -0.25 -23.40 11.50
C LEU A 196 0.58 -23.64 12.76
N TYR A 197 1.04 -24.88 12.93
CA TYR A 197 2.13 -25.18 13.86
C TYR A 197 3.39 -24.47 13.39
N THR A 198 4.05 -23.80 14.33
CA THR A 198 5.33 -23.13 14.13
C THR A 198 6.41 -24.17 13.87
N THR A 199 7.10 -24.10 12.75
CA THR A 199 8.43 -24.71 12.61
C THR A 199 9.45 -23.60 12.40
N ASN A 200 10.24 -23.37 13.46
CA ASN A 200 11.59 -22.82 13.49
C ASN A 200 11.80 -21.35 13.05
N PHE A 201 11.11 -20.42 13.71
CA PHE A 201 11.66 -19.09 13.98
C PHE A 201 11.72 -18.88 15.49
N THR A 202 12.83 -19.31 16.11
CA THR A 202 13.16 -18.92 17.49
C THR A 202 13.78 -17.54 17.46
N GLU A 203 12.93 -16.51 17.35
CA GLU A 203 13.10 -15.17 17.91
C GLU A 203 11.87 -14.32 17.54
N PRO A 204 11.27 -13.57 18.50
CA PRO A 204 10.11 -12.76 18.21
C PRO A 204 10.52 -11.49 17.45
N LEU A 205 10.57 -11.57 16.12
CA LEU A 205 10.45 -10.37 15.30
C LEU A 205 9.03 -9.83 15.51
N SER A 206 8.92 -8.65 16.13
CA SER A 206 7.67 -7.93 16.31
C SER A 206 7.03 -7.62 14.96
N TYR A 207 6.21 -8.54 14.46
CA TYR A 207 5.54 -8.43 13.16
C TYR A 207 4.36 -7.46 13.28
N GLN A 208 4.53 -6.21 12.81
CA GLN A 208 3.40 -5.31 12.60
C GLN A 208 2.79 -5.60 11.23
N GLY A 209 1.86 -6.56 11.18
CA GLY A 209 1.07 -6.82 9.98
C GLY A 209 0.27 -5.59 9.57
N SER A 210 0.26 -5.27 8.27
CA SER A 210 -0.67 -4.30 7.69
C SER A 210 -1.80 -5.07 7.00
N ALA A 211 -3.06 -4.81 7.38
CA ALA A 211 -4.21 -5.36 6.68
C ALA A 211 -4.53 -4.48 5.45
N PHE A 212 -4.71 -5.10 4.29
CA PHE A 212 -5.13 -4.43 3.06
C PHE A 212 -6.64 -4.39 2.94
N LEU A 213 -7.24 -3.20 3.00
CA LEU A 213 -8.64 -3.04 2.66
C LEU A 213 -8.76 -2.90 1.14
N LYS A 214 -9.15 -3.99 0.47
CA LYS A 214 -9.51 -3.97 -0.95
C LYS A 214 -11.00 -3.64 -1.05
N LEU A 215 -11.33 -2.44 -1.52
CA LEU A 215 -12.71 -2.12 -1.87
C LEU A 215 -13.16 -3.09 -2.98
N PRO A 216 -14.38 -3.65 -2.90
CA PRO A 216 -14.87 -4.56 -3.91
C PRO A 216 -14.84 -3.87 -5.28
N LYS A 217 -14.38 -4.60 -6.30
CA LYS A 217 -14.62 -4.20 -7.68
C LYS A 217 -16.13 -4.35 -7.90
N PHE A 218 -16.81 -3.25 -8.15
CA PHE A 218 -18.18 -3.31 -8.66
C PHE A 218 -18.15 -3.96 -10.07
N PRO A 219 -19.16 -4.77 -10.41
CA PRO A 219 -19.29 -5.35 -11.74
C PRO A 219 -19.41 -4.28 -12.82
#